data_AF-A0A0M3AGR4-F1
#
_entry.id   AF-A0A0M3AGR4-F1
#
_cell.length_a   1.000
_cell.length_b   1.000
_cell.length_c   1.000
_cell.angle_alpha   90.00
_cell.angle_beta   90.00
_cell.angle_gamma   90.00
#
_symmetry.space_group_name_H-M   'P 1'
#
loop_
_entity.id
_entity.type
_entity.pdbx_description
1 polymer ?
#
loop_
_entity_poly.entity_id
_entity_poly.type
_entity_poly.pdbx_seq_one_letter_code
_entity_poly.pdbx_strand_id
1 'polypeptide(L)'
;MTRVGYARVSTIDQDLDIQVARLKAAGCEIVRSETGSGASRTGRTELETIMQFLRADDELVVLRLDRLGRSTRDVLNLVHELDQKGASLRVLEPEVTTAGSMGRMVITILGMVADMELTFIKDRQRAGIEAARAEGVYKGRKKNIDDDEIRRRITAGASKASVARDLKISRMTVYRALDVIPSRIGLPEKPPSVTIALHLTIENFNKHGRGRKPARERIEAMLERDYQMQKTGNCDYTLTVAYDQDADGVSLDDEIASLQTEMFNIAESYRCSIETDVYEIGGQERAW
;
A
#
# COMPACT_ATOMS: atom_id res chain seq x y z
N MET A 1 16.84 -34.30 21.22
CA MET A 1 15.92 -33.16 21.34
C MET A 1 16.52 -32.17 22.30
N THR A 2 17.18 -31.15 21.75
CA THR A 2 17.82 -30.09 22.53
C THR A 2 16.82 -28.94 22.72
N ARG A 3 16.75 -28.38 23.93
CA ARG A 3 15.97 -27.17 24.19
C ARG A 3 16.88 -25.96 24.27
N VAL A 4 16.58 -24.97 23.45
CA VAL A 4 17.40 -23.78 23.28
C VAL A 4 16.55 -22.57 23.66
N GLY A 5 16.92 -21.91 24.74
CA GLY A 5 16.24 -20.72 25.23
C GLY A 5 16.68 -19.47 24.48
N TYR A 6 15.73 -18.62 24.14
CA TYR A 6 15.98 -17.28 23.61
C TYR A 6 15.29 -16.22 24.48
N ALA A 7 16.08 -15.24 24.95
CA ALA A 7 15.64 -14.13 25.76
C ALA A 7 15.92 -12.79 25.08
N ARG A 8 15.02 -11.81 25.22
CA ARG A 8 15.20 -10.48 24.64
C ARG A 8 14.64 -9.38 25.53
N VAL A 9 15.41 -8.29 25.66
CA VAL A 9 14.98 -7.07 26.36
C VAL A 9 15.28 -5.81 25.53
N SER A 10 14.44 -4.79 25.67
CA SER A 10 14.62 -3.48 25.01
C SER A 10 15.62 -2.57 25.73
N THR A 11 15.86 -2.81 27.01
CA THR A 11 16.80 -2.11 27.90
C THR A 11 17.40 -3.13 28.88
N ILE A 12 18.65 -2.94 29.27
CA ILE A 12 19.36 -3.82 30.21
C ILE A 12 18.72 -3.65 31.59
N ASP A 13 18.04 -4.68 32.11
CA ASP A 13 17.32 -4.62 33.39
C ASP A 13 17.13 -6.03 33.99
N GLN A 14 16.66 -6.08 35.25
CA GLN A 14 16.28 -7.27 36.05
C GLN A 14 15.33 -8.24 35.30
N ASP A 15 14.61 -7.73 34.31
CA ASP A 15 13.66 -8.46 33.47
C ASP A 15 14.35 -9.55 32.61
N LEU A 16 15.65 -9.38 32.29
CA LEU A 16 16.43 -10.38 31.55
C LEU A 16 16.79 -11.58 32.42
N ASP A 17 17.22 -11.33 33.66
CA ASP A 17 17.62 -12.40 34.60
C ASP A 17 16.42 -13.30 34.93
N ILE A 18 15.24 -12.71 35.11
CA ILE A 18 13.99 -13.45 35.30
C ILE A 18 13.70 -14.33 34.08
N GLN A 19 13.84 -13.80 32.86
CA GLN A 19 13.65 -14.57 31.62
C GLN A 19 14.61 -15.76 31.55
N VAL A 20 15.90 -15.53 31.77
CA VAL A 20 16.93 -16.57 31.71
C VAL A 20 16.69 -17.64 32.77
N ALA A 21 16.33 -17.25 34.01
CA ALA A 21 16.01 -18.18 35.08
C ALA A 21 14.79 -19.05 34.72
N ARG A 22 13.74 -18.47 34.14
CA ARG A 22 12.55 -19.21 33.68
C ARG A 22 12.86 -20.17 32.53
N LEU A 23 13.68 -19.75 31.56
CA LEU A 23 14.10 -20.62 30.44
C LEU A 23 14.94 -21.80 30.92
N LYS A 24 15.88 -21.56 31.85
CA LYS A 24 16.65 -22.63 32.49
C LYS A 24 15.75 -23.59 33.27
N ALA A 25 14.79 -23.07 34.02
CA ALA A 25 13.80 -23.88 34.74
C ALA A 25 12.93 -24.73 33.81
N ALA A 26 12.71 -24.29 32.57
CA ALA A 26 12.02 -25.06 31.52
C ALA A 26 12.89 -26.15 30.85
N GLY A 27 14.15 -26.30 31.29
CA GLY A 27 15.09 -27.29 30.77
C GLY A 27 15.84 -26.86 29.53
N CYS A 28 16.00 -25.55 29.30
CA CYS A 28 16.88 -25.05 28.23
C CYS A 28 18.34 -25.20 28.64
N GLU A 29 19.09 -26.03 27.93
CA GLU A 29 20.53 -26.26 28.20
C GLU A 29 21.37 -25.06 27.75
N ILE A 30 20.98 -24.48 26.60
CA ILE A 30 21.62 -23.31 26.02
C ILE A 30 20.62 -22.19 26.06
N VAL A 31 20.95 -21.06 26.68
CA VAL A 31 20.15 -19.84 26.65
C VAL A 31 20.97 -18.72 26.04
N ARG A 32 20.46 -18.11 24.98
CA ARG A 32 21.04 -16.90 24.37
C ARG A 32 20.15 -15.70 24.64
N SER A 33 20.77 -14.55 24.85
CA SER A 33 20.08 -13.31 25.21
C SER A 33 20.53 -12.15 24.35
N GLU A 34 19.58 -11.34 23.90
CA GLU A 34 19.84 -10.15 23.10
C GLU A 34 19.28 -8.89 23.77
N THR A 35 20.05 -7.80 23.70
CA THR A 35 19.57 -6.45 24.02
C THR A 35 19.34 -5.67 22.73
N GLY A 36 18.10 -5.35 22.40
CA GLY A 36 17.77 -4.72 21.12
C GLY A 36 16.29 -4.42 20.92
N SER A 37 15.99 -3.38 20.13
CA SER A 37 14.62 -3.05 19.75
C SER A 37 14.09 -4.09 18.75
N GLY A 38 12.92 -4.68 19.01
CA GLY A 38 12.34 -5.71 18.14
C GLY A 38 11.82 -5.19 16.79
N ALA A 39 12.05 -3.92 16.45
CA ALA A 39 11.49 -3.28 15.24
C ALA A 39 12.06 -3.83 13.92
N SER A 40 13.24 -4.46 13.96
CA SER A 40 13.84 -5.16 12.82
C SER A 40 14.48 -6.48 13.26
N ARG A 41 14.67 -7.38 12.31
CA ARG A 41 15.53 -8.58 12.42
C ARG A 41 17.00 -8.22 12.21
N THR A 42 17.28 -7.08 11.57
CA THR A 42 18.63 -6.52 11.44
C THR A 42 19.21 -6.20 12.82
N GLY A 43 20.31 -6.87 13.18
CA GLY A 43 20.97 -6.75 14.48
C GLY A 43 20.74 -7.92 15.44
N ARG A 44 19.87 -8.90 15.08
CA ARG A 44 19.54 -10.05 15.94
C ARG A 44 20.53 -11.21 15.84
N THR A 45 21.79 -10.93 16.14
CA THR A 45 22.90 -11.89 15.95
C THR A 45 22.75 -13.18 16.76
N GLU A 46 22.22 -13.11 17.98
CA GLU A 46 22.01 -14.29 18.82
C GLU A 46 20.87 -15.18 18.31
N LEU A 47 19.75 -14.59 17.88
CA LEU A 47 18.66 -15.34 17.27
C LEU A 47 19.09 -15.99 15.95
N GLU A 48 19.81 -15.27 15.10
CA GLU A 48 20.37 -15.81 13.86
C GLU A 48 21.32 -16.98 14.13
N THR A 49 22.17 -16.85 15.15
CA THR A 49 23.04 -17.95 15.59
C THR A 49 22.22 -19.17 16.00
N ILE A 50 21.16 -18.98 16.80
CA ILE A 50 20.23 -20.06 17.15
C ILE A 50 19.64 -20.74 15.94
N MET A 51 19.11 -19.98 15.00
CA MET A 51 18.51 -20.52 13.78
C MET A 51 19.52 -21.31 12.93
N GLN A 52 20.81 -20.97 12.97
CA GLN A 52 21.86 -21.71 12.26
C GLN A 52 22.18 -23.07 12.89
N PHE A 53 22.14 -23.19 14.22
CA PHE A 53 22.55 -24.43 14.89
C PHE A 53 21.41 -25.41 15.19
N LEU A 54 20.16 -24.94 15.20
CA LEU A 54 18.99 -25.80 15.41
C LEU A 54 18.91 -26.91 14.35
N ARG A 55 18.63 -28.13 14.81
CA ARG A 55 18.47 -29.33 13.99
C ARG A 55 17.03 -29.85 14.07
N ALA A 56 16.74 -30.87 13.26
CA ALA A 56 15.49 -31.60 13.38
C ALA A 56 15.31 -32.14 14.81
N ASP A 57 14.08 -32.09 15.30
CA ASP A 57 13.66 -32.46 16.66
C ASP A 57 14.22 -31.55 17.78
N ASP A 58 14.85 -30.42 17.47
CA ASP A 58 15.17 -29.40 18.47
C ASP A 58 14.00 -28.44 18.71
N GLU A 59 14.02 -27.77 19.86
CA GLU A 59 12.97 -26.84 20.29
C GLU A 59 13.57 -25.48 20.66
N LEU A 60 13.14 -24.43 19.96
CA LEU A 60 13.37 -23.05 20.33
C LEU A 60 12.36 -22.68 21.42
N VAL A 61 12.84 -22.30 22.60
CA VAL A 61 12.00 -21.94 23.74
C VAL A 61 12.09 -20.45 24.02
N VAL A 62 10.95 -19.79 24.13
CA VAL A 62 10.85 -18.37 24.52
C VAL A 62 9.88 -18.22 25.67
N LEU A 63 10.09 -17.22 26.53
CA LEU A 63 9.15 -16.95 27.62
C LEU A 63 7.79 -16.51 27.07
N ARG A 64 7.78 -15.56 26.13
CA ARG A 64 6.57 -15.00 25.51
C ARG A 64 6.82 -14.67 24.04
N LEU A 65 5.76 -14.63 23.22
CA LEU A 65 5.85 -14.33 21.78
C LEU A 65 6.43 -12.93 21.48
N ASP A 66 6.12 -11.92 22.29
CA ASP A 66 6.66 -10.56 22.13
C ASP A 66 8.18 -10.49 22.30
N ARG A 67 8.78 -11.50 22.95
CA ARG A 67 10.23 -11.62 23.10
C ARG A 67 10.88 -12.18 21.83
N LEU A 68 10.16 -12.97 21.02
CA LEU A 68 10.64 -13.52 19.75
C LEU A 68 10.64 -12.49 18.61
N GLY A 69 9.61 -11.65 18.50
CA GLY A 69 9.51 -10.58 17.49
C GLY A 69 8.44 -9.54 17.84
N ARG A 70 8.54 -8.32 17.29
CA ARG A 70 7.49 -7.27 17.45
C ARG A 70 6.37 -7.35 16.42
N SER A 71 6.63 -7.95 15.27
CA SER A 71 5.64 -8.11 14.21
C SER A 71 5.20 -9.56 14.17
N THR A 72 3.90 -9.79 14.11
CA THR A 72 3.35 -11.14 14.00
C THR A 72 3.83 -11.82 12.72
N ARG A 73 4.08 -11.08 11.64
CA ARG A 73 4.72 -11.59 10.42
C ARG A 73 6.15 -12.10 10.67
N ASP A 74 6.92 -11.38 11.47
CA ASP A 74 8.29 -11.78 11.83
C ASP A 74 8.29 -13.09 12.63
N VAL A 75 7.36 -13.22 13.57
CA VAL A 75 7.13 -14.46 14.34
C VAL A 75 6.72 -15.61 13.41
N LEU A 76 5.78 -15.40 12.49
CA LEU A 76 5.32 -16.44 11.55
C LEU A 76 6.43 -16.91 10.61
N ASN A 77 7.26 -15.98 10.13
CA ASN A 77 8.43 -16.33 9.31
C ASN A 77 9.41 -17.20 10.10
N LEU A 78 9.72 -16.84 11.34
CA LEU A 78 10.60 -17.64 12.21
C LEU A 78 10.04 -19.05 12.44
N VAL A 79 8.74 -19.15 12.71
CA VAL A 79 8.10 -20.45 12.89
C VAL A 79 8.12 -21.27 11.61
N HIS A 80 7.92 -20.64 10.45
CA HIS A 80 8.06 -21.34 9.16
C HIS A 80 9.50 -21.82 8.91
N GLU A 81 10.51 -21.02 9.25
CA GLU A 81 11.92 -21.41 9.16
C GLU A 81 12.26 -22.58 10.10
N LEU A 82 11.65 -22.62 11.30
CA LEU A 82 11.79 -23.75 12.23
C LEU A 82 11.15 -25.02 11.66
N ASP A 83 9.93 -24.92 11.14
CA ASP A 83 9.20 -26.04 10.51
C ASP A 83 9.99 -26.64 9.33
N GLN A 84 10.57 -25.78 8.47
CA GLN A 84 11.45 -26.21 7.37
C GLN A 84 12.69 -26.98 7.84
N LYS A 85 13.18 -26.70 9.05
CA LYS A 85 14.31 -27.40 9.68
C LYS A 85 13.90 -28.66 10.44
N GLY A 86 12.60 -28.95 10.55
CA GLY A 86 12.07 -29.99 11.42
C GLY A 86 12.22 -29.66 12.92
N ALA A 87 12.43 -28.39 13.25
CA ALA A 87 12.49 -27.89 14.62
C ALA A 87 11.13 -27.29 15.02
N SER A 88 10.93 -27.03 16.30
CA SER A 88 9.67 -26.46 16.82
C SER A 88 9.90 -25.24 17.70
N LEU A 89 8.87 -24.40 17.83
CA LEU A 89 8.80 -23.30 18.77
C LEU A 89 7.97 -23.70 19.99
N ARG A 90 8.45 -23.37 21.18
CA ARG A 90 7.69 -23.40 22.43
C ARG A 90 7.71 -22.05 23.12
N VAL A 91 6.53 -21.57 23.45
CA VAL A 91 6.28 -20.40 24.27
C VAL A 91 5.86 -20.89 25.65
N LEU A 92 6.37 -20.30 26.71
CA LEU A 92 6.02 -20.69 28.08
C LEU A 92 4.78 -19.95 28.60
N GLU A 93 4.58 -18.70 28.19
CA GLU A 93 3.53 -17.82 28.73
C GLU A 93 2.83 -17.00 27.62
N PRO A 94 1.58 -17.36 27.26
CA PRO A 94 0.91 -18.62 27.58
C PRO A 94 1.63 -19.82 26.95
N GLU A 95 1.46 -21.01 27.53
CA GLU A 95 2.12 -22.22 27.00
C GLU A 95 1.55 -22.59 25.63
N VAL A 96 2.42 -22.53 24.61
CA VAL A 96 2.08 -22.81 23.22
C VAL A 96 3.23 -23.55 22.58
N THR A 97 2.96 -24.63 21.85
CA THR A 97 3.99 -25.36 21.11
C THR A 97 3.57 -25.54 19.65
N THR A 98 4.55 -25.47 18.75
CA THR A 98 4.38 -25.80 17.34
C THR A 98 4.84 -27.21 17.00
N ALA A 99 5.16 -28.03 18.00
CA ALA A 99 5.51 -29.43 17.81
C ALA A 99 4.26 -30.28 17.47
N GLY A 100 4.46 -31.30 16.62
CA GLY A 100 3.43 -32.28 16.27
C GLY A 100 2.28 -31.72 15.41
N SER A 101 1.23 -32.52 15.25
CA SER A 101 0.09 -32.21 14.37
C SER A 101 -0.71 -30.97 14.80
N MET A 102 -0.75 -30.68 16.10
CA MET A 102 -1.43 -29.50 16.64
C MET A 102 -0.70 -28.19 16.32
N GLY A 103 0.62 -28.25 16.13
CA GLY A 103 1.44 -27.06 15.91
C GLY A 103 1.06 -26.27 14.65
N ARG A 104 0.63 -26.97 13.60
CA ARG A 104 0.18 -26.33 12.35
C ARG A 104 -1.12 -25.54 12.52
N MET A 105 -2.03 -26.00 13.39
CA MET A 105 -3.24 -25.25 13.74
C MET A 105 -2.89 -23.99 14.53
N VAL A 106 -1.98 -24.10 15.50
CA VAL A 106 -1.50 -22.96 16.30
C VAL A 106 -0.90 -21.87 15.40
N ILE A 107 -0.05 -22.27 14.44
CA ILE A 107 0.54 -21.36 13.44
C ILE A 107 -0.54 -20.66 12.63
N THR A 108 -1.55 -21.40 12.17
CA THR A 108 -2.63 -20.87 11.34
C THR A 108 -3.47 -19.84 12.11
N ILE A 109 -3.80 -20.14 13.38
CA ILE A 109 -4.56 -19.23 14.25
C ILE A 109 -3.76 -17.96 14.55
N LEU A 110 -2.47 -18.09 14.91
CA LEU A 110 -1.59 -16.94 15.12
C LEU A 110 -1.46 -16.09 13.85
N GLY A 111 -1.44 -16.72 12.68
CA GLY A 111 -1.49 -16.06 11.37
C GLY A 111 -2.77 -15.26 11.14
N MET A 112 -3.93 -15.83 11.43
CA MET A 112 -5.21 -15.13 11.29
C MET A 112 -5.31 -13.92 12.24
N VAL A 113 -4.85 -14.07 13.48
CA VAL A 113 -4.86 -12.97 14.47
C VAL A 113 -3.92 -11.84 14.03
N ALA A 114 -2.76 -12.18 13.46
CA ALA A 114 -1.81 -11.23 12.86
C ALA A 114 -2.47 -10.27 11.87
N ASP A 115 -3.19 -10.85 10.92
CA ASP A 115 -3.78 -10.14 9.80
C ASP A 115 -4.98 -9.28 10.27
N MET A 116 -5.75 -9.79 11.23
CA MET A 116 -6.83 -9.04 11.87
C MET A 116 -6.31 -7.82 12.64
N GLU A 117 -5.25 -7.95 13.43
CA GLU A 117 -4.73 -6.85 14.24
C GLU A 117 -4.22 -5.70 13.37
N LEU A 118 -3.51 -6.00 12.28
CA LEU A 118 -3.05 -5.00 11.31
C LEU A 118 -4.21 -4.26 10.66
N THR A 119 -5.28 -4.98 10.33
CA THR A 119 -6.49 -4.40 9.74
C THR A 119 -7.17 -3.46 10.74
N PHE A 120 -7.34 -3.88 11.99
CA PHE A 120 -7.94 -3.03 13.03
C PHE A 120 -7.12 -1.79 13.36
N ILE A 121 -5.78 -1.86 13.37
CA ILE A 121 -4.93 -0.68 13.58
C ILE A 121 -5.14 0.33 12.46
N LYS A 122 -5.15 -0.13 11.19
CA LYS A 122 -5.40 0.74 10.03
C LYS A 122 -6.79 1.34 10.05
N ASP A 123 -7.81 0.56 10.40
CA ASP A 123 -9.19 1.04 10.48
C ASP A 123 -9.36 2.12 11.56
N ARG A 124 -8.77 1.92 12.75
CA ARG A 124 -8.75 2.95 13.80
C ARG A 124 -7.99 4.20 13.38
N GLN A 125 -6.84 4.04 12.72
CA GLN A 125 -6.09 5.17 12.20
C GLN A 125 -6.89 5.96 11.17
N ARG A 126 -7.57 5.27 10.24
CA ARG A 126 -8.44 5.89 9.24
C ARG A 126 -9.58 6.65 9.90
N ALA A 127 -10.28 6.03 10.85
CA ALA A 127 -11.36 6.68 11.59
C ALA A 127 -10.87 7.92 12.36
N GLY A 128 -9.68 7.86 12.98
CA GLY A 128 -9.07 9.00 13.64
C GLY A 128 -8.67 10.12 12.67
N ILE A 129 -8.15 9.78 11.49
CA ILE A 129 -7.84 10.75 10.43
C ILE A 129 -9.12 11.41 9.91
N GLU A 130 -10.19 10.63 9.68
CA GLU A 130 -11.48 11.15 9.22
C GLU A 130 -12.11 12.11 10.23
N ALA A 131 -12.11 11.75 11.53
CA ALA A 131 -12.56 12.63 12.60
C ALA A 131 -11.75 13.92 12.65
N ALA A 132 -10.41 13.84 12.63
CA ALA A 132 -9.55 15.01 12.65
C ALA A 132 -9.64 15.86 11.36
N ARG A 133 -9.99 15.27 10.21
CA ARG A 133 -10.32 16.00 8.97
C ARG A 133 -11.65 16.75 9.10
N ALA A 134 -12.68 16.11 9.65
CA ALA A 134 -13.98 16.73 9.89
C ALA A 134 -13.88 17.92 10.87
N GLU A 135 -13.01 17.81 11.88
CA GLU A 135 -12.69 18.89 12.82
C GLU A 135 -11.72 19.95 12.25
N GLY A 136 -11.22 19.79 11.03
CA GLY A 136 -10.32 20.75 10.38
C GLY A 136 -8.92 20.86 11.02
N VAL A 137 -8.48 19.82 11.74
CA VAL A 137 -7.18 19.80 12.44
C VAL A 137 -6.01 19.83 11.45
N TYR A 138 -6.14 19.15 10.31
CA TYR A 138 -5.10 19.07 9.29
C TYR A 138 -5.03 20.35 8.44
N LYS A 139 -4.21 21.32 8.85
CA LYS A 139 -3.93 22.56 8.10
C LYS A 139 -2.75 22.45 7.12
N GLY A 140 -2.36 21.22 6.77
CA GLY A 140 -1.18 20.94 5.96
C GLY A 140 0.14 21.27 6.65
N ARG A 141 1.23 21.25 5.88
CA ARG A 141 2.57 21.59 6.38
C ARG A 141 2.63 23.08 6.72
N LYS A 142 2.96 23.42 7.98
CA LYS A 142 3.22 24.82 8.37
C LYS A 142 4.31 25.41 7.48
N LYS A 143 4.06 26.58 6.89
CA LYS A 143 5.06 27.33 6.13
C LYS A 143 6.15 27.81 7.08
N ASN A 144 7.41 27.66 6.66
CA ASN A 144 8.56 28.09 7.45
C ASN A 144 8.88 29.58 7.30
N ILE A 145 8.40 30.22 6.23
CA ILE A 145 8.65 31.63 5.92
C ILE A 145 7.34 32.29 5.53
N ASP A 146 7.17 33.52 5.99
CA ASP A 146 6.04 34.38 5.69
C ASP A 146 6.14 34.93 4.26
N ASP A 147 5.06 34.78 3.50
CA ASP A 147 4.98 35.23 2.11
C ASP A 147 5.07 36.77 2.04
N ASP A 148 4.66 37.50 3.07
CA ASP A 148 4.70 38.96 3.11
C ASP A 148 6.13 39.52 3.23
N GLU A 149 7.04 38.78 3.86
CA GLU A 149 8.47 39.13 3.87
C GLU A 149 9.08 38.94 2.48
N ILE A 150 8.67 37.90 1.77
CA ILE A 150 9.10 37.67 0.38
C ILE A 150 8.58 38.79 -0.52
N ARG A 151 7.28 39.14 -0.42
CA ARG A 151 6.67 40.25 -1.18
C ARG A 151 7.38 41.58 -0.91
N ARG A 152 7.63 41.92 0.36
CA ARG A 152 8.32 43.16 0.76
C ARG A 152 9.70 43.30 0.13
N ARG A 153 10.53 42.26 0.17
CA ARG A 153 11.89 42.31 -0.42
C ARG A 153 11.88 42.47 -1.93
N ILE A 154 10.93 41.84 -2.61
CA ILE A 154 10.77 42.00 -4.06
C ILE A 154 10.32 43.41 -4.41
N THR A 155 9.36 43.98 -3.68
CA THR A 155 8.93 45.38 -3.86
C THR A 155 10.05 46.38 -3.56
N ALA A 156 10.95 46.06 -2.63
CA ALA A 156 12.16 46.84 -2.34
C ALA A 156 13.26 46.72 -3.43
N GLY A 157 13.00 46.00 -4.53
CA GLY A 157 13.90 45.89 -5.68
C GLY A 157 14.88 44.72 -5.62
N ALA A 158 14.80 43.85 -4.62
CA ALA A 158 15.66 42.66 -4.57
C ALA A 158 15.29 41.66 -5.67
N SER A 159 16.29 41.02 -6.27
CA SER A 159 16.03 39.98 -7.27
C SER A 159 15.45 38.71 -6.62
N LYS A 160 14.55 38.01 -7.32
CA LYS A 160 13.97 36.72 -6.87
C LYS A 160 15.04 35.68 -6.51
N ALA A 161 16.18 35.72 -7.18
CA ALA A 161 17.33 34.85 -6.91
C ALA A 161 18.05 35.21 -5.60
N SER A 162 18.17 36.50 -5.29
CA SER A 162 18.74 36.96 -4.02
C SER A 162 17.83 36.57 -2.86
N VAL A 163 16.54 36.88 -2.95
CA VAL A 163 15.56 36.55 -1.91
C VAL A 163 15.53 35.06 -1.59
N ALA A 164 15.59 34.20 -2.61
CA ALA A 164 15.67 32.75 -2.41
C ALA A 164 16.95 32.31 -1.65
N ARG A 165 18.11 32.89 -1.99
CA ARG A 165 19.39 32.60 -1.32
C ARG A 165 19.41 33.12 0.12
N ASP A 166 18.97 34.36 0.32
CA ASP A 166 19.03 35.05 1.61
C ASP A 166 18.09 34.41 2.63
N LEU A 167 16.92 33.96 2.17
CA LEU A 167 15.92 33.27 2.99
C LEU A 167 16.11 31.74 3.01
N LYS A 168 17.14 31.20 2.33
CA LYS A 168 17.43 29.75 2.22
C LYS A 168 16.22 28.92 1.78
N ILE A 169 15.45 29.43 0.82
CA ILE A 169 14.28 28.77 0.24
C ILE A 169 14.47 28.52 -1.24
N SER A 170 13.70 27.59 -1.80
CA SER A 170 13.71 27.37 -3.25
C SER A 170 13.20 28.61 -3.99
N ARG A 171 13.71 28.86 -5.21
CA ARG A 171 13.14 29.89 -6.09
C ARG A 171 11.65 29.66 -6.31
N MET A 172 11.21 28.39 -6.33
CA MET A 172 9.80 28.00 -6.45
C MET A 172 8.94 28.52 -5.30
N THR A 173 9.45 28.54 -4.07
CA THR A 173 8.77 29.13 -2.91
C THR A 173 8.56 30.63 -3.10
N VAL A 174 9.55 31.33 -3.65
CA VAL A 174 9.44 32.77 -3.98
C VAL A 174 8.39 33.02 -5.06
N TYR A 175 8.37 32.22 -6.14
CA TYR A 175 7.35 32.36 -7.18
C TYR A 175 5.93 32.06 -6.69
N ARG A 176 5.78 31.07 -5.79
CA ARG A 176 4.49 30.76 -5.14
C ARG A 176 4.01 31.86 -4.19
N ALA A 177 4.92 32.48 -3.44
CA ALA A 177 4.59 33.60 -2.54
C ALA A 177 4.19 34.88 -3.30
N LEU A 178 4.53 34.98 -4.59
CA LEU A 178 4.14 36.08 -5.46
C LEU A 178 2.88 35.76 -6.29
N ASP A 179 2.21 34.64 -6.01
CA ASP A 179 1.02 34.15 -6.75
C ASP A 179 1.23 34.01 -8.27
N VAL A 180 2.49 33.94 -8.74
CA VAL A 180 2.82 33.72 -10.16
C VAL A 180 2.50 32.29 -10.58
N ILE A 181 2.45 31.37 -9.62
CA ILE A 181 2.02 29.98 -9.79
C ILE A 181 1.05 29.69 -8.64
N PRO A 182 -0.18 29.21 -8.89
CA PRO A 182 -1.15 28.93 -7.86
C PRO A 182 -0.55 28.02 -6.78
N SER A 183 -0.76 28.38 -5.52
CA SER A 183 -0.47 27.47 -4.42
C SER A 183 -1.35 26.22 -4.57
N ARG A 184 -0.75 25.02 -4.53
CA ARG A 184 -1.49 23.74 -4.50
C ARG A 184 -2.20 23.57 -3.15
N ILE A 185 -3.05 24.51 -2.77
CA ILE A 185 -3.88 24.42 -1.56
C ILE A 185 -5.19 23.69 -1.87
N GLY A 186 -5.62 23.65 -3.13
CA GLY A 186 -6.50 22.61 -3.63
C GLY A 186 -5.67 21.51 -4.28
N LEU A 187 -5.91 20.25 -3.91
CA LEU A 187 -5.94 19.22 -4.96
C LEU A 187 -6.92 19.74 -6.02
N PRO A 188 -6.68 19.59 -7.35
CA PRO A 188 -7.78 19.82 -8.29
C PRO A 188 -8.98 19.03 -7.74
N GLU A 189 -10.13 19.69 -7.59
CA GLU A 189 -11.36 18.96 -7.28
C GLU A 189 -11.42 17.80 -8.25
N LYS A 190 -11.71 16.59 -7.76
CA LYS A 190 -11.75 15.41 -8.62
C LYS A 190 -12.63 15.82 -9.81
N PRO A 191 -12.11 15.79 -11.05
CA PRO A 191 -12.88 16.25 -12.20
C PRO A 191 -14.21 15.53 -12.19
N PRO A 192 -15.32 16.24 -12.45
CA PRO A 192 -16.63 15.62 -12.45
C PRO A 192 -16.58 14.38 -13.32
N SER A 193 -17.00 13.26 -12.75
CA SER A 193 -16.91 11.95 -13.39
C SER A 193 -18.28 11.33 -13.50
N VAL A 194 -18.58 10.77 -14.65
CA VAL A 194 -19.82 10.04 -14.91
C VAL A 194 -19.52 8.57 -15.12
N THR A 195 -20.49 7.71 -14.81
CA THR A 195 -20.43 6.29 -15.13
C THR A 195 -21.22 6.02 -16.40
N ILE A 196 -20.59 5.37 -17.37
CA ILE A 196 -21.21 4.98 -18.63
C ILE A 196 -21.24 3.46 -18.79
N ALA A 197 -22.25 2.96 -19.49
CA ALA A 197 -22.29 1.61 -20.05
C ALA A 197 -21.74 1.67 -21.48
N LEU A 198 -20.82 0.76 -21.82
CA LEU A 198 -20.29 0.55 -23.16
C LEU A 198 -20.60 -0.87 -23.60
N HIS A 199 -21.32 -1.02 -24.71
CA HIS A 199 -21.39 -2.26 -25.47
C HIS A 199 -20.36 -2.20 -26.60
N LEU A 200 -19.42 -3.16 -26.66
CA LEU A 200 -18.35 -3.20 -27.67
C LEU A 200 -18.32 -4.55 -28.41
N THR A 201 -18.71 -4.49 -29.67
CA THR A 201 -18.58 -5.59 -30.62
C THR A 201 -17.35 -5.36 -31.51
N ILE A 202 -16.59 -6.43 -31.74
CA ILE A 202 -15.38 -6.41 -32.57
C ILE A 202 -15.48 -7.56 -33.57
N GLU A 203 -15.32 -7.24 -34.85
CA GLU A 203 -15.37 -8.19 -35.95
C GLU A 203 -14.12 -8.11 -36.82
N ASN A 204 -13.69 -9.24 -37.38
CA ASN A 204 -12.59 -9.21 -38.36
C ASN A 204 -13.13 -8.76 -39.72
N PHE A 205 -12.34 -8.02 -40.50
CA PHE A 205 -12.71 -7.69 -41.89
C PHE A 205 -12.85 -8.92 -42.81
N ASN A 206 -12.35 -10.09 -42.37
CA ASN A 206 -12.39 -11.35 -43.11
C ASN A 206 -12.69 -12.51 -42.16
N LYS A 207 -13.47 -13.49 -42.62
CA LYS A 207 -13.74 -14.79 -41.96
C LYS A 207 -12.50 -15.57 -41.49
N HIS A 208 -11.33 -15.33 -42.07
CA HIS A 208 -10.05 -15.95 -41.69
C HIS A 208 -9.19 -15.07 -40.77
N GLY A 209 -9.67 -13.89 -40.37
CA GLY A 209 -8.95 -12.97 -39.50
C GLY A 209 -8.74 -13.55 -38.09
N ARG A 210 -7.56 -13.28 -37.53
CA ARG A 210 -7.19 -13.67 -36.16
C ARG A 210 -7.02 -12.46 -35.23
N GLY A 211 -7.43 -11.27 -35.68
CA GLY A 211 -7.22 -9.99 -34.99
C GLY A 211 -8.21 -9.73 -33.85
N ARG A 212 -9.40 -10.33 -33.89
CA ARG A 212 -10.49 -10.07 -32.92
C ARG A 212 -10.07 -10.21 -31.46
N LYS A 213 -9.37 -11.29 -31.11
CA LYS A 213 -8.93 -11.55 -29.73
C LYS A 213 -7.85 -10.55 -29.26
N PRO A 214 -6.72 -10.37 -29.97
CA PRO A 214 -5.71 -9.41 -29.55
C PRO A 214 -6.21 -7.96 -29.58
N ALA A 215 -7.12 -7.60 -30.50
CA ALA A 215 -7.77 -6.29 -30.51
C ALA A 215 -8.59 -6.06 -29.24
N ARG A 216 -9.42 -7.05 -28.84
CA ARG A 216 -10.21 -6.97 -27.60
C ARG A 216 -9.31 -6.82 -26.37
N GLU A 217 -8.28 -7.65 -26.25
CA GLU A 217 -7.34 -7.60 -25.11
C GLU A 217 -6.63 -6.23 -25.03
N ARG A 218 -6.27 -5.65 -26.17
CA ARG A 218 -5.60 -4.34 -26.22
C ARG A 218 -6.55 -3.19 -25.83
N ILE A 219 -7.79 -3.24 -26.28
CA ILE A 219 -8.83 -2.25 -25.93
C ILE A 219 -9.20 -2.40 -24.44
N GLU A 220 -9.47 -3.60 -23.95
CA GLU A 220 -9.78 -3.84 -22.54
C GLU A 220 -8.66 -3.34 -21.62
N ALA A 221 -7.39 -3.55 -21.98
CA ALA A 221 -6.24 -3.04 -21.22
C ALA A 221 -6.16 -1.50 -21.19
N MET A 222 -6.56 -0.82 -22.27
CA MET A 222 -6.65 0.64 -22.32
C MET A 222 -7.81 1.13 -21.43
N LEU A 223 -8.98 0.50 -21.54
CA LEU A 223 -10.17 0.84 -20.75
C LEU A 223 -9.93 0.66 -19.23
N GLU A 224 -9.25 -0.40 -18.83
CA GLU A 224 -8.90 -0.64 -17.42
C GLU A 224 -7.91 0.40 -16.89
N ARG A 225 -6.92 0.76 -17.72
CA ARG A 225 -5.88 1.74 -17.37
C ARG A 225 -6.44 3.15 -17.18
N ASP A 226 -7.27 3.59 -18.12
CA ASP A 226 -7.63 5.01 -18.23
C ASP A 226 -9.03 5.32 -17.69
N TYR A 227 -9.95 4.34 -17.71
CA TYR A 227 -11.37 4.55 -17.43
C TYR A 227 -11.93 3.67 -16.30
N GLN A 228 -11.05 3.02 -15.51
CA GLN A 228 -11.45 2.16 -14.38
C GLN A 228 -12.49 1.10 -14.76
N MET A 229 -12.32 0.49 -15.94
CA MET A 229 -13.29 -0.42 -16.53
C MET A 229 -13.65 -1.60 -15.63
N GLN A 230 -14.95 -1.90 -15.57
CA GLN A 230 -15.49 -3.14 -15.02
C GLN A 230 -16.24 -3.91 -16.10
N LYS A 231 -15.94 -5.20 -16.24
CA LYS A 231 -16.62 -6.07 -17.19
C LYS A 231 -17.93 -6.58 -16.60
N THR A 232 -19.05 -6.21 -17.21
CA THR A 232 -20.40 -6.60 -16.77
C THR A 232 -20.98 -7.74 -17.61
N GLY A 233 -20.45 -7.94 -18.83
CA GLY A 233 -20.85 -9.00 -19.75
C GLY A 233 -19.72 -9.42 -20.69
N ASN A 234 -20.05 -10.17 -21.74
CA ASN A 234 -19.02 -10.62 -22.70
C ASN A 234 -18.57 -9.49 -23.64
N CYS A 235 -19.49 -8.59 -23.99
CA CYS A 235 -19.26 -7.38 -24.77
C CYS A 235 -19.64 -6.10 -24.01
N ASP A 236 -20.02 -6.23 -22.73
CA ASP A 236 -20.58 -5.13 -21.93
C ASP A 236 -19.60 -4.71 -20.84
N TYR A 237 -19.42 -3.40 -20.73
CA TYR A 237 -18.45 -2.76 -19.86
C TYR A 237 -19.06 -1.56 -19.16
N THR A 238 -18.60 -1.28 -17.96
CA THR A 238 -18.90 -0.05 -17.23
C THR A 238 -17.62 0.75 -17.06
N LEU A 239 -17.65 2.02 -17.45
CA LEU A 239 -16.49 2.91 -17.44
C LEU A 239 -16.78 4.14 -16.58
N THR A 240 -15.75 4.70 -15.97
CA THR A 240 -15.81 5.99 -15.29
C THR A 240 -15.05 7.02 -16.14
N VAL A 241 -15.77 7.99 -16.68
CA VAL A 241 -15.22 9.03 -17.56
C VAL A 241 -15.19 10.34 -16.79
N ALA A 242 -14.00 10.93 -16.68
CA ALA A 242 -13.83 12.27 -16.11
C ALA A 242 -13.93 13.31 -17.23
N TYR A 243 -14.59 14.42 -16.97
CA TYR A 243 -14.72 15.54 -17.91
C TYR A 243 -14.58 16.86 -17.16
N ASP A 244 -14.35 17.95 -17.88
CA ASP A 244 -14.31 19.30 -17.30
C ASP A 244 -15.65 20.02 -17.54
N GLN A 245 -16.08 20.82 -16.55
CA GLN A 245 -17.25 21.69 -16.68
C GLN A 245 -16.88 23.13 -17.11
N ASP A 246 -15.59 23.42 -17.24
CA ASP A 246 -15.09 24.72 -17.64
C ASP A 246 -15.29 24.96 -19.14
N ALA A 247 -15.57 26.21 -19.53
CA ALA A 247 -15.83 26.58 -20.93
C ALA A 247 -14.65 26.34 -21.89
N ASP A 248 -13.43 26.19 -21.35
CA ASP A 248 -12.20 25.89 -22.08
C ASP A 248 -11.73 24.42 -21.86
N GLY A 249 -12.50 23.61 -21.13
CA GLY A 249 -12.19 22.23 -20.77
C GLY A 249 -12.74 21.19 -21.76
N VAL A 250 -12.31 19.94 -21.63
CA VAL A 250 -12.79 18.84 -22.49
C VAL A 250 -14.18 18.41 -22.02
N SER A 251 -15.18 18.57 -22.88
CA SER A 251 -16.55 18.17 -22.56
C SER A 251 -16.68 16.64 -22.49
N LEU A 252 -17.73 16.15 -21.83
CA LEU A 252 -18.02 14.72 -21.81
C LEU A 252 -18.16 14.15 -23.23
N ASP A 253 -18.81 14.89 -24.14
CA ASP A 253 -19.03 14.45 -25.51
C ASP A 253 -17.70 14.31 -26.28
N ASP A 254 -16.76 15.25 -26.07
CA ASP A 254 -15.43 15.20 -26.67
C ASP A 254 -14.61 14.01 -26.15
N GLU A 255 -14.71 13.73 -24.85
CA GLU A 255 -14.00 12.61 -24.22
C GLU A 255 -14.55 11.26 -24.73
N ILE A 256 -15.87 11.12 -24.87
CA ILE A 256 -16.49 9.92 -25.45
C ILE A 256 -16.09 9.75 -26.92
N ALA A 257 -16.06 10.82 -27.72
CA ALA A 257 -15.63 10.77 -29.11
C ALA A 257 -14.15 10.38 -29.23
N SER A 258 -13.30 10.90 -28.34
CA SER A 258 -11.88 10.54 -28.24
C SER A 258 -11.70 9.05 -27.92
N LEU A 259 -12.46 8.55 -26.93
CA LEU A 259 -12.49 7.15 -26.55
C LEU A 259 -12.92 6.24 -27.70
N GLN A 260 -14.02 6.55 -28.40
CA GLN A 260 -14.48 5.78 -29.56
C GLN A 260 -13.41 5.77 -30.68
N THR A 261 -12.77 6.91 -30.92
CA THR A 261 -11.69 7.04 -31.91
C THR A 261 -10.47 6.19 -31.55
N GLU A 262 -10.05 6.18 -30.29
CA GLU A 262 -8.91 5.38 -29.84
C GLU A 262 -9.20 3.87 -29.95
N MET A 263 -10.41 3.44 -29.55
CA MET A 263 -10.84 2.05 -29.74
C MET A 263 -10.85 1.65 -31.22
N PHE A 264 -11.35 2.53 -32.09
CA PHE A 264 -11.37 2.30 -33.53
C PHE A 264 -9.95 2.13 -34.09
N ASN A 265 -9.03 3.03 -33.75
CA ASN A 265 -7.64 2.98 -34.20
C ASN A 265 -6.94 1.70 -33.73
N ILE A 266 -7.18 1.27 -32.49
CA ILE A 266 -6.65 0.00 -31.98
C ILE A 266 -7.20 -1.17 -32.80
N ALA A 267 -8.51 -1.25 -33.01
CA ALA A 267 -9.11 -2.33 -33.77
C ALA A 267 -8.64 -2.37 -35.23
N GLU A 268 -8.52 -1.21 -35.87
CA GLU A 268 -8.03 -1.08 -37.25
C GLU A 268 -6.60 -1.62 -37.37
N SER A 269 -5.73 -1.36 -36.38
CA SER A 269 -4.36 -1.89 -36.34
C SER A 269 -4.30 -3.43 -36.36
N TYR A 270 -5.37 -4.09 -35.91
CA TYR A 270 -5.56 -5.54 -35.94
C TYR A 270 -6.48 -6.02 -37.08
N ARG A 271 -6.80 -5.15 -38.05
CA ARG A 271 -7.70 -5.42 -39.19
C ARG A 271 -9.10 -5.86 -38.77
N CYS A 272 -9.63 -5.18 -37.75
CA CYS A 272 -10.97 -5.40 -37.22
C CYS A 272 -11.83 -4.13 -37.33
N SER A 273 -13.14 -4.30 -37.50
CA SER A 273 -14.14 -3.26 -37.27
C SER A 273 -14.65 -3.35 -35.85
N ILE A 274 -15.18 -2.23 -35.35
CA ILE A 274 -15.89 -2.16 -34.09
C ILE A 274 -17.27 -1.52 -34.26
N GLU A 275 -18.17 -1.89 -33.38
CA GLU A 275 -19.46 -1.24 -33.16
C GLU A 275 -19.57 -0.97 -31.65
N THR A 276 -19.92 0.26 -31.30
CA THR A 276 -19.96 0.73 -29.93
C THR A 276 -21.26 1.44 -29.64
N ASP A 277 -21.96 1.01 -28.58
CA ASP A 277 -23.10 1.74 -28.02
C ASP A 277 -22.73 2.24 -26.63
N VAL A 278 -22.83 3.54 -26.39
CA VAL A 278 -22.49 4.17 -25.10
C VAL A 278 -23.71 4.83 -24.49
N TYR A 279 -23.97 4.54 -23.21
CA TYR A 279 -25.09 5.12 -22.45
C TYR A 279 -24.64 5.66 -21.10
N GLU A 280 -25.13 6.83 -20.72
CA GLU A 280 -24.93 7.35 -19.36
C GLU A 280 -25.76 6.55 -18.33
N ILE A 281 -25.15 6.19 -17.19
CA ILE A 281 -25.84 5.51 -16.08
C ILE A 281 -26.09 6.51 -14.94
N GLY A 282 -27.36 6.76 -14.62
CA GLY A 282 -27.75 7.46 -13.39
C GLY A 282 -27.80 8.99 -13.44
N GLY A 283 -27.65 9.59 -14.62
CA GLY A 283 -27.86 11.01 -14.95
C GLY A 283 -28.36 11.10 -16.40
N GLN A 284 -28.95 12.24 -16.81
CA GLN A 284 -29.62 12.50 -18.10
C GLN A 284 -29.41 11.44 -19.20
N GLU A 285 -30.48 10.85 -19.78
CA GLU A 285 -30.42 9.83 -20.85
C GLU A 285 -29.68 10.33 -22.11
N ARG A 286 -28.35 10.32 -22.06
CA ARG A 286 -27.45 10.61 -23.17
C ARG A 286 -26.94 9.29 -23.72
N ALA A 287 -26.93 9.20 -25.05
CA ALA A 287 -26.44 8.05 -25.78
C ALA A 287 -25.52 8.54 -26.91
N TRP A 288 -24.45 7.79 -27.15
CA TRP A 288 -23.44 8.06 -28.18
C TRP A 288 -23.13 6.79 -28.97
#